data_AF-A0A100VMR1-F1
#
_entry.id   AF-A0A100VMR1-F1
#
_cell.length_a   1.000
_cell.length_b   1.000
_cell.length_c   1.000
_cell.angle_alpha   90.00
_cell.angle_beta   90.00
_cell.angle_gamma   90.00
#
_symmetry.space_group_name_H-M   'P 1'
#
loop_
_entity.id
_entity.type
_entity.pdbx_description
1 polymer ?
#
loop_
_entity_poly.entity_id
_entity_poly.type
_entity_poly.pdbx_seq_one_letter_code
_entity_poly.pdbx_strand_id
1 'polypeptide(L)'
;MAHVEIIDDTTLRITLRLEDATTMVQMAQREQAEYAQEIITIYEKMPVFEYTHFCFYAYDSARLFERVLGMDPKAYLSFSLDAPESFFYALFGGMAALYESSLQLVQQADAASAGSDVNAHVSI
;
A
#
# COMPACT_ATOMS: atom_id res chain seq x y z
N MET A 1 -16.41 -3.81 1.87
CA MET A 1 -15.59 -4.96 1.44
C MET A 1 -15.47 -4.91 -0.06
N ALA A 2 -14.23 -4.97 -0.53
CA ALA A 2 -13.87 -5.02 -1.93
C ALA A 2 -14.57 -6.22 -2.57
N HIS A 3 -15.08 -6.02 -3.78
CA HIS A 3 -15.71 -7.07 -4.56
C HIS A 3 -14.76 -7.49 -5.67
N VAL A 4 -14.36 -8.76 -5.68
CA VAL A 4 -13.56 -9.34 -6.75
C VAL A 4 -14.42 -10.30 -7.54
N GLU A 5 -14.54 -10.04 -8.83
CA GLU A 5 -15.24 -10.88 -9.80
C GLU A 5 -14.21 -11.52 -10.74
N ILE A 6 -14.21 -12.86 -10.81
CA ILE A 6 -13.43 -13.60 -11.80
C ILE A 6 -14.25 -13.64 -13.08
N ILE A 7 -13.79 -12.93 -14.12
CA ILE A 7 -14.48 -12.86 -15.41
C ILE A 7 -14.22 -14.14 -16.22
N ASP A 8 -12.97 -14.60 -16.21
CA ASP A 8 -12.49 -15.83 -16.83
C ASP A 8 -11.19 -16.31 -16.15
N ASP A 9 -10.59 -17.39 -16.66
CA ASP A 9 -9.36 -17.99 -16.12
C ASP A 9 -8.14 -17.04 -16.09
N THR A 10 -8.22 -15.88 -16.75
CA THR A 10 -7.13 -14.93 -16.96
C THR A 10 -7.46 -13.49 -16.58
N THR A 11 -8.72 -13.18 -16.30
CA THR A 11 -9.22 -11.80 -16.17
C THR A 11 -9.98 -11.59 -14.86
N LEU A 12 -9.58 -10.57 -14.11
CA LEU A 12 -10.28 -10.11 -12.92
C LEU A 12 -10.96 -8.75 -13.12
N ARG A 13 -12.09 -8.57 -12.45
CA ARG A 13 -12.66 -7.24 -12.20
C ARG A 13 -12.70 -7.01 -10.70
N ILE A 14 -12.11 -5.90 -10.28
CA ILE A 14 -12.07 -5.48 -8.89
C ILE A 14 -12.91 -4.21 -8.78
N THR A 15 -13.92 -4.25 -7.91
CA THR A 15 -14.76 -3.08 -7.60
C THR A 15 -14.53 -2.68 -6.15
N LEU A 16 -14.10 -1.43 -5.95
CA LEU A 16 -13.86 -0.84 -4.64
C LEU A 16 -14.89 0.24 -4.33
N ARG A 17 -15.14 0.42 -3.04
CA ARG A 17 -15.99 1.48 -2.51
C ARG A 17 -15.23 2.31 -1.49
N LEU A 18 -15.80 3.45 -1.10
CA LEU A 18 -15.23 4.35 -0.09
C LEU A 18 -14.88 3.62 1.23
N GLU A 19 -15.71 2.66 1.65
CA GLU A 19 -15.47 1.89 2.87
C GLU A 19 -14.20 1.03 2.77
N ASP A 20 -13.82 0.63 1.57
CA ASP A 20 -12.61 -0.16 1.33
C ASP A 20 -11.36 0.71 1.49
N ALA A 21 -11.40 1.99 1.06
CA ALA A 21 -10.32 2.94 1.35
C ALA A 21 -10.16 3.14 2.86
N THR A 22 -11.27 3.29 3.58
CA THR A 22 -11.25 3.44 5.04
C THR A 22 -10.66 2.20 5.71
N THR A 23 -11.00 1.01 5.22
CA THR A 23 -10.44 -0.26 5.69
C THR A 23 -8.93 -0.31 5.45
N MET A 24 -8.47 0.05 4.24
CA MET A 24 -7.04 0.12 3.92
C MET A 24 -6.29 1.05 4.88
N VAL A 25 -6.83 2.24 5.15
CA VAL A 25 -6.22 3.21 6.07
C VAL A 25 -6.16 2.68 7.50
N GLN A 26 -7.22 2.05 7.99
CA GLN A 26 -7.25 1.46 9.34
C GLN A 26 -6.23 0.32 9.48
N MET A 27 -6.08 -0.51 8.45
CA MET A 27 -5.07 -1.57 8.43
C MET A 27 -3.66 -1.01 8.40
N ALA A 28 -3.40 -0.04 7.51
CA ALA A 28 -2.13 0.67 7.44
C ALA A 28 -1.76 1.33 8.78
N GLN A 29 -2.72 1.91 9.51
CA GLN A 29 -2.47 2.47 10.83
C GLN A 29 -2.15 1.40 11.88
N ARG A 30 -2.91 0.30 11.90
CA ARG A 30 -2.74 -0.77 12.89
C ARG A 30 -1.40 -1.49 12.73
N GLU A 31 -0.98 -1.67 11.49
CA GLU A 31 0.20 -2.45 11.09
C GLU A 31 1.24 -1.52 10.44
N GLN A 32 1.35 -0.28 10.94
CA GLN A 32 2.10 0.80 10.29
C GLN A 32 3.57 0.49 10.06
N ALA A 33 4.23 -0.20 10.98
CA ALA A 33 5.62 -0.61 10.79
C ALA A 33 5.80 -1.56 9.60
N GLU A 34 4.81 -2.40 9.30
CA GLU A 34 4.84 -3.32 8.15
C GLU A 34 4.62 -2.57 6.82
N TYR A 35 3.72 -1.58 6.83
CA TYR A 35 3.30 -0.86 5.62
C TYR A 35 3.95 0.52 5.45
N ALA A 36 4.91 0.90 6.29
CA ALA A 36 5.48 2.26 6.32
C ALA A 36 5.97 2.72 4.94
N GLN A 37 6.70 1.85 4.22
CA GLN A 37 7.20 2.16 2.88
C GLN A 37 6.08 2.32 1.84
N GLU A 38 5.01 1.52 1.94
CA GLU A 38 3.86 1.64 1.04
C GLU A 38 3.06 2.90 1.33
N ILE A 39 2.86 3.27 2.60
CA ILE A 39 2.20 4.51 3.00
C ILE A 39 2.92 5.72 2.39
N ILE A 40 4.25 5.78 2.53
CA ILE A 40 5.10 6.81 1.94
C ILE A 40 4.91 6.85 0.42
N THR A 41 5.02 5.70 -0.23
CA THR A 41 4.93 5.58 -1.68
C THR A 41 3.57 6.02 -2.20
N ILE A 42 2.48 5.57 -1.59
CA ILE A 42 1.12 5.93 -1.99
C ILE A 42 0.93 7.45 -1.83
N TYR A 43 1.33 8.03 -0.69
CA TYR A 43 1.21 9.47 -0.46
C TYR A 43 1.99 10.29 -1.48
N GLU A 44 3.23 9.93 -1.77
CA GLU A 44 4.08 10.69 -2.70
C GLU A 44 3.65 10.53 -4.16
N LYS A 45 3.22 9.34 -4.56
CA LYS A 45 2.99 9.02 -5.97
C LYS A 45 1.57 9.34 -6.41
N MET A 46 0.55 9.20 -5.56
CA MET A 46 -0.84 9.48 -5.98
C MET A 46 -1.01 10.86 -6.65
N PRO A 47 -0.48 11.97 -6.12
CA PRO A 47 -0.60 13.28 -6.78
C PRO A 47 0.02 13.34 -8.17
N VAL A 48 1.09 12.59 -8.42
CA VAL A 48 1.78 12.51 -9.73
C VAL A 48 0.89 11.84 -10.78
N PHE A 49 0.00 10.94 -10.34
CA PHE A 49 -0.96 10.22 -11.19
C PHE A 49 -2.38 10.78 -11.08
N GLU A 50 -2.51 12.09 -10.82
CA GLU A 50 -3.81 12.77 -10.71
C GLU A 50 -4.77 12.09 -9.71
N TYR A 51 -4.20 11.45 -8.68
CA TYR A 51 -4.87 10.69 -7.63
C TYR A 51 -5.58 9.41 -8.11
N THR A 52 -6.38 9.47 -9.17
CA THR A 52 -7.26 8.40 -9.65
C THR A 52 -6.61 7.44 -10.63
N HIS A 53 -5.49 7.84 -11.27
CA HIS A 53 -4.74 7.00 -12.20
C HIS A 53 -3.57 6.26 -11.54
N PHE A 54 -3.49 6.28 -10.21
CA PHE A 54 -2.43 5.60 -9.47
C PHE A 54 -2.55 4.08 -9.57
N CYS A 55 -1.44 3.42 -9.91
CA CYS A 55 -1.35 1.96 -9.96
C CYS A 55 -0.50 1.44 -8.79
N PHE A 56 -1.14 0.69 -7.88
CA PHE A 56 -0.48 0.10 -6.70
C PHE A 56 0.72 -0.81 -7.05
N TYR A 57 0.71 -1.40 -8.25
CA TYR A 57 1.73 -2.35 -8.70
C TYR A 57 2.97 -1.70 -9.34
N ALA A 58 2.93 -0.41 -9.63
CA ALA A 58 4.04 0.26 -10.30
C ALA A 58 5.24 0.54 -9.38
N TYR A 59 5.02 0.61 -8.06
CA TYR A 59 6.01 1.08 -7.08
C TYR A 59 6.15 0.17 -5.85
N ASP A 60 5.91 -1.13 -6.01
CA ASP A 60 5.97 -2.10 -4.89
C ASP A 60 5.11 -1.70 -3.68
N SER A 61 3.96 -1.08 -3.97
CA SER A 61 3.00 -0.56 -2.98
C SER A 61 1.69 -1.35 -2.97
N ALA A 62 1.78 -2.65 -3.31
CA ALA A 62 0.62 -3.48 -3.57
C ALA A 62 0.22 -4.36 -2.39
N ARG A 63 1.09 -4.59 -1.39
CA ARG A 63 0.77 -5.60 -0.36
C ARG A 63 -0.40 -5.18 0.49
N LEU A 64 -0.52 -3.90 0.85
CA LEU A 64 -1.68 -3.39 1.59
C LEU A 64 -2.98 -3.60 0.77
N PHE A 65 -2.89 -3.37 -0.54
CA PHE A 65 -4.02 -3.55 -1.45
C PHE A 65 -4.41 -5.04 -1.58
N GLU A 66 -3.45 -5.91 -1.87
CA GLU A 66 -3.61 -7.37 -1.91
C GLU A 66 -4.20 -7.92 -0.62
N ARG A 67 -3.75 -7.39 0.53
CA ARG A 67 -4.26 -7.77 1.84
C ARG A 67 -5.74 -7.47 2.00
N VAL A 68 -6.20 -6.31 1.51
CA VAL A 68 -7.63 -5.94 1.53
C VAL A 68 -8.45 -6.76 0.54
N LEU A 69 -7.88 -7.12 -0.60
CA LEU A 69 -8.53 -8.02 -1.55
C LEU A 69 -8.58 -9.48 -1.05
N GLY A 70 -7.68 -9.87 -0.15
CA GLY A 70 -7.52 -11.24 0.31
C GLY A 70 -6.89 -12.17 -0.74
N MET A 71 -6.30 -11.61 -1.80
CA MET A 71 -5.66 -12.35 -2.89
C MET A 71 -4.64 -11.47 -3.61
N ASP A 72 -3.79 -12.10 -4.44
CA ASP A 72 -2.86 -11.42 -5.34
C ASP A 72 -3.43 -11.37 -6.77
N PRO A 73 -3.90 -10.20 -7.24
CA PRO A 73 -4.29 -9.97 -8.63
C PRO A 73 -3.26 -10.39 -9.68
N LYS A 74 -1.95 -10.44 -9.37
CA LYS A 74 -0.93 -10.93 -10.31
C LYS A 74 -1.06 -12.41 -10.64
N ALA A 75 -1.89 -13.16 -9.91
CA ALA A 75 -2.25 -14.53 -10.28
C ALA A 75 -3.03 -14.61 -11.60
N TYR A 76 -3.48 -13.47 -12.15
CA TYR A 76 -4.25 -13.36 -13.39
C TYR A 76 -3.49 -12.53 -14.42
N LEU A 77 -3.74 -12.77 -15.71
CA LEU A 77 -3.04 -12.08 -16.80
C LEU A 77 -3.48 -10.62 -16.96
N SER A 78 -4.71 -10.30 -16.55
CA SER A 78 -5.24 -8.94 -16.57
C SER A 78 -6.23 -8.69 -15.44
N PHE A 79 -6.32 -7.44 -14.98
CA PHE A 79 -7.39 -7.01 -14.10
C PHE A 79 -7.82 -5.58 -14.43
N SER A 80 -9.10 -5.28 -14.20
CA SER A 80 -9.63 -3.91 -14.21
C SER A 80 -10.00 -3.48 -12.80
N LEU A 81 -9.71 -2.22 -12.48
CA LEU A 81 -10.09 -1.62 -11.20
C LEU A 81 -11.20 -0.59 -11.45
N ASP A 82 -12.33 -0.76 -10.77
CA ASP A 82 -13.43 0.19 -10.75
C ASP A 82 -13.58 0.73 -9.33
N ALA A 83 -13.36 2.03 -9.15
CA ALA A 83 -13.43 2.70 -7.85
C ALA A 83 -13.90 4.14 -8.03
N PRO A 84 -14.77 4.66 -7.14
CA PRO A 84 -15.19 6.06 -7.20
C PRO A 84 -14.03 6.98 -6.80
N GLU A 85 -14.02 8.24 -7.28
CA GLU A 85 -13.00 9.23 -6.88
C GLU A 85 -12.88 9.38 -5.36
N SER A 86 -14.00 9.26 -4.64
CA SER A 86 -14.04 9.30 -3.18
C SER A 86 -13.16 8.24 -2.52
N PHE A 87 -13.00 7.07 -3.13
CA PHE A 87 -12.07 6.04 -2.67
C PHE A 87 -10.63 6.60 -2.67
N PHE A 88 -10.19 7.14 -3.80
CA PHE A 88 -8.81 7.63 -3.96
C PHE A 88 -8.52 8.81 -3.03
N TYR A 89 -9.44 9.77 -2.90
CA TYR A 89 -9.23 10.91 -2.01
C TYR A 89 -9.24 10.51 -0.53
N ALA A 90 -10.12 9.58 -0.13
CA ALA A 90 -10.11 9.07 1.25
C ALA A 90 -8.83 8.29 1.56
N LEU A 91 -8.36 7.47 0.62
CA LEU A 91 -7.09 6.75 0.74
C LEU A 91 -5.93 7.74 0.88
N PHE A 92 -5.82 8.70 -0.03
CA PHE A 92 -4.77 9.72 0.01
C PHE A 92 -4.77 10.50 1.33
N GLY A 93 -5.93 10.98 1.76
CA GLY A 93 -6.07 11.71 3.03
C GLY A 93 -5.66 10.86 4.24
N GLY A 94 -5.99 9.57 4.23
CA GLY A 94 -5.57 8.64 5.28
C GLY A 94 -4.07 8.38 5.28
N MET A 95 -3.46 8.18 4.10
CA MET A 95 -2.01 8.00 4.00
C MET A 95 -1.25 9.27 4.40
N ALA A 96 -1.76 10.45 4.02
CA ALA A 96 -1.21 11.73 4.45
C ALA A 96 -1.17 11.87 5.98
N ALA A 97 -2.19 11.39 6.69
CA ALA A 97 -2.23 11.41 8.15
C ALA A 97 -1.18 10.48 8.81
N LEU A 98 -0.71 9.46 8.09
CA LEU A 98 0.27 8.47 8.57
C LEU A 98 1.69 8.73 8.04
N TYR A 99 1.87 9.70 7.14
CA TYR A 99 3.11 9.88 6.38
C TYR A 99 4.33 10.16 7.26
N GLU A 100 4.27 11.21 8.09
CA GLU A 100 5.41 11.64 8.90
C GLU A 100 5.87 10.58 9.90
N SER A 101 4.93 9.89 10.56
CA SER A 101 5.27 8.80 11.47
C SER A 101 5.81 7.57 10.73
N SER A 102 5.39 7.33 9.48
CA SER A 102 5.94 6.27 8.64
C SER A 102 7.39 6.56 8.23
N LEU A 103 7.72 7.81 7.90
CA LEU A 103 9.11 8.23 7.62
C LEU A 103 10.03 7.94 8.83
N GLN A 104 9.57 8.27 10.03
CA GLN A 104 10.33 8.01 11.26
C GLN A 104 10.57 6.51 11.49
N LEU A 105 9.56 5.67 11.22
CA LEU A 105 9.69 4.22 11.36
C LEU A 105 10.73 3.63 10.39
N VAL A 106 10.73 4.07 9.14
CA VAL A 106 11.73 3.63 8.14
C VAL A 106 13.14 4.07 8.56
N GLN A 107 13.31 5.34 8.97
CA GLN A 107 14.60 5.85 9.44
C GLN A 107 15.13 5.10 10.67
N GLN A 108 14.25 4.73 11.60
CA GLN A 108 14.62 3.94 12.78
C GLN A 108 15.04 2.52 12.41
N ALA A 109 14.34 1.88 11.46
CA ALA A 109 14.69 0.56 10.96
C ALA A 109 16.07 0.57 10.27
N ASP A 110 16.35 1.59 9.46
CA ASP A 110 17.64 1.78 8.79
C ASP A 110 18.78 2.06 9.78
N ALA A 111 18.52 2.86 10.82
CA ALA A 111 19.51 3.11 11.87
C ALA A 111 19.80 1.84 12.70
N ALA A 112 18.79 1.01 12.96
CA ALA A 112 18.94 -0.25 13.68
C ALA A 112 19.72 -1.30 12.87
N SER A 113 19.51 -1.37 11.55
CA SER A 113 20.26 -2.28 10.68
C SER A 113 21.73 -1.85 10.55
N ALA A 114 22.00 -0.55 10.38
CA ALA A 114 23.36 -0.01 10.32
C ALA A 114 24.13 -0.20 11.64
N GLY A 115 23.47 -0.10 12.80
CA GLY A 115 24.09 -0.34 14.11
C GLY A 115 24.41 -1.82 14.38
N SER A 116 23.65 -2.74 13.78
CA SER A 116 23.88 -4.20 13.91
C SER A 116 25.13 -4.65 13.15
N ASP A 117 25.39 -4.08 11.97
CA ASP A 117 26.56 -4.44 11.14
C ASP A 117 27.90 -4.01 11.77
N VAL A 118 27.91 -2.92 12.54
CA VAL A 118 29.12 -2.44 13.22
C VAL A 118 29.55 -3.39 14.35
N ASN A 119 28.61 -4.05 15.04
CA ASN A 119 28.92 -4.97 16.12
C ASN A 119 29.36 -6.37 15.64
N ALA A 120 29.07 -6.75 14.39
CA ALA A 120 29.51 -8.03 13.83
C ALA A 120 31.01 -8.06 13.46
N HIS A 121 31.65 -6.90 13.32
CA HIS A 121 33.06 -6.77 12.95
C HIS A 121 34.01 -6.47 14.13
N VAL A 122 33.49 -6.34 15.36
CA VAL A 122 34.31 -6.17 16.57
C VAL A 122 34.21 -7.43 17.42
N SER A 123 34.87 -8.50 16.97
CA SER A 123 35.26 -9.62 17.82
C SER A 123 36.73 -9.90 17.54
N ILE A 124 37.59 -9.35 18.40
CA ILE A 124 39.02 -9.66 18.50
C ILE A 124 39.19 -10.62 19.67
#